data_AF-A0A834Z6A9-F1
#
_entry.id   AF-A0A834Z6A9-F1
#
_cell.length_a   1.000
_cell.length_b   1.000
_cell.length_c   1.000
_cell.angle_alpha   90.00
_cell.angle_beta   90.00
_cell.angle_gamma   90.00
#
_symmetry.space_group_name_H-M   'P 1'
#
loop_
_entity.id
_entity.type
_entity.pdbx_description
1 polymer ?
#
loop_
_entity_poly.entity_id
_entity_poly.type
_entity_poly.pdbx_seq_one_letter_code
_entity_poly.pdbx_strand_id
1 'polypeptide(L)'
;MTPRGFITFLLQEDLYYPHPLVQDLLWASLHKVLEPILLHWPGKKLREKAMFTAIQHIHYEDENTRYICIGPVNKVLNMLCCWAEDPHSEAFKLHLPRIYDYLWLAEDGMKMQGYNGSQLWDTAFAVQAIISTNLIEEYGPMLRKAHEYMKASQVLEDCPGDLNFWYRHISKGAWPFSTADHGWPISDCTAEGLKAVLSLSRIPSEMVGEPLDAMRLYDAVNVILSLQNEDGGFATYELTRSYQWLELINPAETFGDIVIDYPYVECTSAAIQALVSFKKLYSGHRSEEIENCVTKAVKFIEKIQAPDGSCLASSIFRKSLNRYGSWGVCFTYAAWFGIKGLVAAGKTFKNSSSIRKACDFLLSRQLSSGGWGESYLSCQNKVKFFPLNFSFSFLVKSWMI
;
A
#
# COMPACT_ATOMS: atom_id res chain seq x y z
N MET A 1 30.77 2.96 -37.64
CA MET A 1 30.34 3.17 -36.24
C MET A 1 28.87 2.84 -36.15
N THR A 2 28.55 1.70 -35.55
CA THR A 2 27.17 1.24 -35.32
C THR A 2 26.40 2.26 -34.45
N PRO A 3 25.11 2.50 -34.70
CA PRO A 3 24.31 3.36 -33.86
C PRO A 3 24.18 2.69 -32.51
N ARG A 4 24.71 3.30 -31.45
CA ARG A 4 24.47 2.87 -30.07
C ARG A 4 22.96 2.92 -29.84
N GLY A 5 22.35 1.74 -29.80
CA GLY A 5 20.99 1.55 -29.29
C GLY A 5 20.91 2.04 -27.85
N PHE A 6 19.70 2.35 -27.41
CA PHE A 6 19.30 2.72 -26.05
C PHE A 6 20.38 2.38 -25.01
N ILE A 7 21.02 3.42 -24.47
CA ILE A 7 21.91 3.25 -23.33
C ILE A 7 21.01 2.87 -22.16
N THR A 8 20.89 1.57 -21.91
CA THR A 8 20.48 1.07 -20.60
C THR A 8 21.55 1.59 -19.64
N PHE A 9 21.20 2.57 -18.80
CA PHE A 9 22.12 3.11 -17.80
C PHE A 9 22.32 2.14 -16.63
N LEU A 10 21.55 1.04 -16.60
CA LEU A 10 21.65 -0.02 -15.62
C LEU A 10 22.60 -1.12 -16.08
N LEU A 11 23.41 -1.59 -15.14
CA LEU A 11 24.20 -2.81 -15.32
C LEU A 11 23.25 -4.01 -15.37
N GLN A 12 23.66 -5.07 -16.08
CA GLN A 12 22.86 -6.30 -16.19
C GLN A 12 22.54 -6.91 -14.82
N GLU A 13 23.37 -6.66 -13.81
CA GLU A 13 23.19 -7.13 -12.43
C GLU A 13 22.03 -6.43 -11.71
N ASP A 14 21.69 -5.21 -12.11
CA ASP A 14 20.61 -4.40 -11.51
C ASP A 14 19.29 -4.50 -12.30
N LEU A 15 19.30 -5.19 -13.45
CA LEU A 15 18.14 -5.35 -14.31
C LEU A 15 17.19 -6.41 -13.73
N TYR A 16 16.14 -5.93 -13.07
CA TYR A 16 15.12 -6.78 -12.47
C TYR A 16 13.98 -7.11 -13.44
N TYR A 17 13.54 -6.12 -14.23
CA TYR A 17 12.45 -6.27 -15.20
C TYR A 17 12.97 -6.05 -16.63
N PRO A 18 13.36 -7.11 -17.35
CA PRO A 18 13.90 -6.97 -18.70
C PRO A 18 12.80 -6.62 -19.70
N HIS A 19 13.11 -5.70 -20.62
CA HIS A 19 12.14 -5.27 -21.63
C HIS A 19 11.83 -6.38 -22.64
N PRO A 20 10.54 -6.67 -22.90
CA PRO A 20 10.15 -7.47 -24.03
C PRO A 20 10.32 -6.68 -25.33
N LEU A 21 10.57 -7.37 -26.45
CA LEU A 21 10.75 -6.75 -27.77
C LEU A 21 9.63 -5.77 -28.16
N VAL A 22 8.38 -6.04 -27.73
CA VAL A 22 7.24 -5.15 -28.00
C VAL A 22 7.41 -3.77 -27.36
N GLN A 23 8.00 -3.72 -26.16
CA GLN A 23 8.28 -2.49 -25.43
C GLN A 23 9.42 -1.73 -26.10
N ASP A 24 10.50 -2.41 -26.49
CA ASP A 24 11.61 -1.80 -27.23
C ASP A 24 11.15 -1.19 -28.56
N LEU A 25 10.29 -1.89 -29.31
CA LEU A 25 9.72 -1.39 -30.56
C LEU A 25 8.82 -0.17 -30.34
N LEU A 26 8.01 -0.19 -29.29
CA LEU A 26 7.14 0.93 -28.91
C LEU A 26 7.99 2.16 -28.58
N TRP A 27 8.99 2.03 -27.71
CA TRP A 27 9.86 3.14 -27.31
C TRP A 27 10.74 3.64 -28.44
N ALA A 28 11.27 2.75 -29.27
CA ALA A 28 11.99 3.15 -30.47
C ALA A 28 11.11 3.98 -31.40
N SER A 29 9.82 3.63 -31.53
CA SER A 29 8.86 4.38 -32.33
C SER A 29 8.55 5.74 -31.71
N LEU A 30 8.30 5.79 -30.39
CA LEU A 30 8.08 7.04 -29.67
C LEU A 30 9.28 7.97 -29.80
N HIS A 31 10.49 7.48 -29.61
CA HIS A 31 11.71 8.30 -29.63
C HIS A 31 12.15 8.71 -31.04
N LYS A 32 12.10 7.80 -32.02
CA LYS A 32 12.63 8.08 -33.38
C LYS A 32 11.61 8.74 -34.30
N VAL A 33 10.32 8.57 -34.04
CA VAL A 33 9.25 9.07 -34.90
C VAL A 33 8.43 10.15 -34.21
N LEU A 34 7.83 9.84 -33.06
CA LEU A 34 6.88 10.75 -32.42
C LEU A 34 7.57 11.97 -31.77
N GLU A 35 8.69 11.77 -31.09
CA GLU A 35 9.42 12.84 -30.41
C GLU A 35 9.88 13.95 -31.38
N PRO A 36 10.50 13.67 -32.54
CA PRO A 36 10.80 14.69 -33.54
C PRO A 36 9.56 15.43 -34.06
N ILE A 37 8.42 14.74 -34.24
CA ILE A 37 7.17 15.36 -34.68
C ILE A 37 6.65 16.33 -33.61
N LEU A 38 6.69 15.92 -32.34
CA LEU A 38 6.21 16.72 -31.21
C LEU A 38 7.12 17.92 -30.88
N LEU A 39 8.35 17.94 -31.37
CA LEU A 39 9.27 19.08 -31.24
C LEU A 39 9.02 20.18 -32.28
N HIS A 40 8.33 19.88 -33.38
CA HIS A 40 8.12 20.81 -34.49
C HIS A 40 6.63 21.17 -34.67
N TRP A 41 6.35 22.25 -35.37
CA TRP A 41 4.97 22.60 -35.74
C TRP A 41 4.40 21.52 -36.69
N PRO A 42 3.17 21.00 -36.51
CA PRO A 42 2.17 21.41 -35.52
C PRO A 42 2.20 20.62 -34.20
N GLY A 43 2.96 19.53 -34.11
CA GLY A 43 3.04 18.65 -32.94
C GLY A 43 3.44 19.37 -31.65
N LYS A 44 4.24 20.44 -31.76
CA LYS A 44 4.60 21.32 -30.64
C LYS A 44 3.38 21.84 -29.87
N LYS A 45 2.27 22.17 -30.55
CA LYS A 45 1.04 22.62 -29.87
C LYS A 45 0.44 21.54 -28.97
N LEU A 46 0.52 20.28 -29.39
CA LEU A 46 0.06 19.15 -28.58
C LEU A 46 0.97 18.95 -27.36
N ARG A 47 2.29 19.09 -27.52
CA ARG A 47 3.24 19.06 -26.40
C ARG A 47 2.98 20.17 -25.39
N GLU A 48 2.79 21.41 -25.85
CA GLU A 48 2.46 22.55 -24.98
C GLU A 48 1.17 22.30 -24.19
N LYS A 49 0.14 21.77 -24.85
CA LYS A 49 -1.11 21.38 -24.17
C LYS A 49 -0.88 20.26 -23.13
N ALA A 50 -0.10 19.25 -23.47
CA ALA A 50 0.23 18.16 -22.56
C ALA A 50 1.03 18.63 -21.34
N MET A 51 2.00 19.52 -21.52
CA MET A 51 2.76 20.13 -20.42
C MET A 51 1.87 20.98 -19.51
N PHE A 52 0.94 21.75 -20.10
CA PHE A 52 -0.05 22.52 -19.33
C PHE A 52 -0.94 21.60 -18.49
N THR A 53 -1.43 20.49 -19.05
CA THR A 53 -2.19 19.50 -18.27
C THR A 53 -1.33 18.87 -17.18
N ALA A 54 -0.08 18.50 -17.46
CA ALA A 54 0.81 17.91 -16.47
C ALA A 54 1.05 18.83 -15.28
N ILE A 55 1.34 20.12 -15.51
CA ILE A 55 1.59 21.06 -14.41
C ILE A 55 0.33 21.34 -13.59
N GLN A 56 -0.86 21.32 -14.21
CA GLN A 56 -2.13 21.41 -13.47
C GLN A 56 -2.33 20.23 -12.50
N HIS A 57 -2.03 19.00 -12.93
CA HIS A 57 -2.10 17.83 -12.05
C HIS A 57 -1.03 17.86 -10.94
N ILE A 58 0.16 18.38 -11.22
CA ILE A 58 1.22 18.60 -10.23
C ILE A 58 0.74 19.56 -9.14
N HIS A 59 0.26 20.74 -9.52
CA HIS A 59 -0.24 21.74 -8.56
C HIS A 59 -1.42 21.20 -7.74
N TYR A 60 -2.33 20.46 -8.37
CA TYR A 60 -3.43 19.82 -7.64
C TYR A 60 -2.95 18.82 -6.58
N GLU A 61 -2.00 17.94 -6.93
CA GLU A 61 -1.41 17.01 -5.95
C GLU A 61 -0.70 17.75 -4.81
N ASP A 62 0.04 18.80 -5.15
CA ASP A 62 0.81 19.58 -4.19
C ASP A 62 -0.11 20.30 -3.20
N GLU A 63 -1.17 20.96 -3.66
CA GLU A 63 -2.14 21.62 -2.78
C GLU A 63 -2.85 20.63 -1.86
N ASN A 64 -3.30 19.49 -2.40
CA ASN A 64 -4.08 18.50 -1.65
C ASN A 64 -3.28 17.80 -0.55
N THR A 65 -1.98 17.62 -0.77
CA THR A 65 -1.08 16.96 0.18
C THR A 65 -0.23 17.94 0.96
N ARG A 66 -0.54 19.24 0.85
CA ARG A 66 0.21 20.33 1.52
C ARG A 66 1.70 20.22 1.23
N TYR A 67 2.02 19.92 -0.03
CA TYR A 67 3.36 19.83 -0.61
C TYR A 67 4.22 18.65 -0.08
N ILE A 68 3.58 17.66 0.54
CA ILE A 68 4.21 16.39 0.95
C ILE A 68 4.23 15.38 -0.20
N CYS A 69 3.17 15.38 -1.01
CA CYS A 69 2.89 14.44 -2.10
C CYS A 69 2.81 12.97 -1.64
N ILE A 70 2.50 12.02 -2.54
CA ILE A 70 2.39 10.60 -2.16
C ILE A 70 3.67 9.98 -1.58
N GLY A 71 4.85 10.40 -2.04
CA GLY A 71 6.15 9.88 -1.59
C GLY A 71 7.35 10.78 -1.96
N PRO A 72 8.58 10.36 -1.64
CA PRO A 72 9.76 11.22 -1.71
C PRO A 72 10.16 11.57 -3.14
N VAL A 73 10.05 10.61 -4.07
CA VAL A 73 10.47 10.79 -5.47
C VAL A 73 9.58 11.82 -6.16
N ASN A 74 8.26 11.62 -6.12
CA ASN A 74 7.35 12.56 -6.75
C ASN A 74 7.33 13.90 -6.00
N LYS A 75 7.52 13.94 -4.68
CA LYS A 75 7.70 15.20 -3.95
C LYS A 75 8.85 16.05 -4.48
N VAL A 76 10.02 15.42 -4.73
CA VAL A 76 11.19 16.15 -5.24
C VAL A 76 10.99 16.56 -6.70
N LEU A 77 10.39 15.70 -7.52
CA LEU A 77 10.11 16.02 -8.92
C LEU A 77 9.06 17.13 -9.07
N ASN A 78 7.97 17.10 -8.31
CA ASN A 78 6.97 18.15 -8.29
C ASN A 78 7.59 19.49 -7.85
N MET A 79 8.36 19.48 -6.77
CA MET A 79 9.11 20.66 -6.32
C MET A 79 10.00 21.24 -7.42
N LEU A 80 10.70 20.37 -8.17
CA LEU A 80 11.54 20.79 -9.30
C LEU A 80 10.71 21.36 -10.45
N CYS A 81 9.54 20.78 -10.74
CA CYS A 81 8.61 21.30 -11.74
C CYS A 81 8.09 22.69 -11.36
N CYS A 82 7.69 22.91 -10.10
CA CYS A 82 7.27 24.23 -9.61
C CYS A 82 8.41 25.26 -9.70
N TRP A 83 9.65 24.85 -9.37
CA TRP A 83 10.82 25.70 -9.54
C TRP A 83 11.11 26.04 -11.01
N ALA A 84 10.97 25.07 -11.91
CA ALA A 84 11.19 25.27 -13.34
C ALA A 84 10.11 26.16 -13.99
N GLU A 85 8.88 26.12 -13.47
CA GLU A 85 7.79 27.03 -13.86
C GLU A 85 8.06 28.46 -13.39
N ASP A 86 8.31 28.65 -12.09
CA ASP A 86 8.71 29.94 -11.50
C ASP A 86 9.48 29.72 -10.18
N PRO A 87 10.80 30.02 -10.14
CA PRO A 87 11.63 29.90 -8.93
C PRO A 87 11.19 30.77 -7.74
N HIS A 88 10.33 31.77 -7.96
CA HIS A 88 9.81 32.66 -6.94
C HIS A 88 8.34 32.41 -6.58
N SER A 89 7.73 31.37 -7.16
CA SER A 89 6.35 30.98 -6.92
C SER A 89 6.09 30.61 -5.45
N GLU A 90 4.85 30.80 -5.03
CA GLU A 90 4.42 30.39 -3.69
C GLU A 90 4.46 28.85 -3.54
N ALA A 91 4.07 28.12 -4.59
CA ALA A 91 4.14 26.66 -4.62
C ALA A 91 5.56 26.14 -4.32
N PHE A 92 6.59 26.70 -4.96
CA PHE A 92 7.96 26.31 -4.68
C PHE A 92 8.37 26.61 -3.22
N LYS A 93 7.99 27.78 -2.68
CA LYS A 93 8.29 28.14 -1.28
C LYS A 93 7.63 27.19 -0.29
N LEU A 94 6.41 26.73 -0.57
CA LEU A 94 5.68 25.78 0.29
C LEU A 94 6.27 24.37 0.25
N HIS A 95 6.94 23.99 -0.85
CA HIS A 95 7.70 22.73 -0.94
C HIS A 95 8.95 22.66 -0.08
N LEU A 96 9.65 23.79 0.11
CA LEU A 96 10.94 23.86 0.81
C LEU A 96 10.88 23.33 2.26
N PRO A 97 9.96 23.79 3.14
CA PRO A 97 9.87 23.27 4.49
C PRO A 97 9.48 21.78 4.51
N ARG A 98 8.76 21.30 3.50
CA ARG A 98 8.34 19.90 3.39
C ARG A 98 9.44 18.92 3.00
N ILE A 99 10.64 19.39 2.68
CA ILE A 99 11.82 18.52 2.51
C ILE A 99 12.16 17.84 3.83
N TYR A 100 12.05 18.55 4.95
CA TYR A 100 12.43 18.03 6.27
C TYR A 100 11.51 16.91 6.76
N ASP A 101 10.25 16.87 6.33
CA ASP A 101 9.32 15.78 6.62
C ASP A 101 9.84 14.41 6.15
N TYR A 102 10.74 14.39 5.15
CA TYR A 102 11.35 13.17 4.62
C TYR A 102 12.75 12.89 5.15
N LEU A 103 13.36 13.77 5.95
CA LEU A 103 14.73 13.57 6.43
C LEU A 103 14.73 13.00 7.85
N TRP A 104 15.40 11.85 8.02
CA TRP A 104 15.52 11.16 9.30
C TRP A 104 16.98 10.97 9.68
N LEU A 105 17.34 11.30 10.92
CA LEU A 105 18.68 11.07 11.46
C LEU A 105 18.71 9.70 12.16
N ALA A 106 19.33 8.72 11.50
CA ALA A 106 19.57 7.38 12.03
C ALA A 106 20.97 7.27 12.63
N GLU A 107 21.27 6.11 13.24
CA GLU A 107 22.57 5.77 13.83
C GLU A 107 23.73 5.81 12.82
N ASP A 108 23.45 5.63 11.53
CA ASP A 108 24.41 5.66 10.43
C ASP A 108 24.35 6.96 9.59
N GLY A 109 23.63 7.97 10.09
CA GLY A 109 23.56 9.31 9.49
C GLY A 109 22.17 9.70 9.02
N MET A 110 22.10 10.83 8.29
CA MET A 110 20.85 11.35 7.77
C MET A 110 20.44 10.62 6.49
N LYS A 111 19.17 10.21 6.41
CA LYS A 111 18.56 9.48 5.30
C LYS A 111 17.27 10.14 4.85
N MET A 112 16.88 9.89 3.60
CA MET A 112 15.55 10.22 3.11
C MET A 112 14.63 9.00 3.31
N GLN A 113 13.49 9.22 3.94
CA GLN A 113 12.48 8.22 4.24
C GLN A 113 11.68 7.84 2.97
N GLY A 114 11.17 6.61 2.90
CA GLY A 114 10.35 6.12 1.77
C GLY A 114 8.94 6.72 1.67
N TYR A 115 8.47 7.30 2.78
CA TYR A 115 7.29 8.15 2.92
C TYR A 115 7.69 9.29 3.88
N ASN A 116 6.82 10.26 4.18
CA ASN A 116 7.07 11.22 5.27
C ASN A 116 7.00 10.59 6.69
N GLY A 117 7.14 9.26 6.77
CA GLY A 117 7.10 8.41 7.96
C GLY A 117 6.09 7.26 7.84
N SER A 118 5.99 6.45 8.87
CA SER A 118 5.06 5.32 9.03
C SER A 118 4.17 5.49 10.26
N GLN A 119 3.91 6.74 10.66
CA GLN A 119 3.43 7.10 11.99
C GLN A 119 2.08 6.47 12.33
N LEU A 120 1.08 6.58 11.45
CA LEU A 120 -0.20 5.93 11.69
C LEU A 120 -0.08 4.43 11.67
N TRP A 121 0.57 3.87 10.65
CA TRP A 121 0.72 2.44 10.49
C TRP A 121 1.32 1.76 11.73
N ASP A 122 2.43 2.31 12.23
CA ASP A 122 3.11 1.81 13.42
C ASP A 122 2.25 2.00 14.68
N THR A 123 1.56 3.14 14.80
CA THR A 123 0.67 3.42 15.94
C THR A 123 -0.50 2.43 15.98
N ALA A 124 -1.14 2.18 14.84
CA ALA A 124 -2.29 1.27 14.74
C ALA A 124 -1.90 -0.16 15.12
N PHE A 125 -0.74 -0.64 14.67
CA PHE A 125 -0.24 -1.96 15.07
C PHE A 125 0.22 -2.01 16.52
N ALA A 126 0.91 -0.98 17.03
CA ALA A 126 1.34 -0.93 18.42
C ALA A 126 0.15 -1.01 19.38
N VAL A 127 -0.94 -0.27 19.08
CA VAL A 127 -2.19 -0.34 19.85
C VAL A 127 -2.77 -1.74 19.84
N GLN A 128 -2.91 -2.36 18.65
CA GLN A 128 -3.44 -3.72 18.55
C GLN A 128 -2.58 -4.75 19.28
N ALA A 129 -1.25 -4.62 19.22
CA ALA A 129 -0.32 -5.50 19.91
C ALA A 129 -0.48 -5.38 21.42
N ILE A 130 -0.50 -4.17 21.96
CA ILE A 130 -0.63 -3.91 23.41
C ILE A 130 -1.99 -4.37 23.94
N ILE A 131 -3.07 -4.12 23.20
CA ILE A 131 -4.39 -4.63 23.60
C ILE A 131 -4.39 -6.16 23.63
N SER A 132 -3.65 -6.81 22.73
CA SER A 132 -3.57 -8.28 22.67
C SER A 132 -2.75 -8.90 23.81
N THR A 133 -1.92 -8.14 24.54
CA THR A 133 -1.18 -8.66 25.70
C THR A 133 -2.01 -8.75 26.97
N ASN A 134 -3.21 -8.14 26.99
CA ASN A 134 -4.04 -7.93 28.18
C ASN A 134 -3.36 -7.08 29.28
N LEU A 135 -2.34 -6.29 28.95
CA LEU A 135 -1.64 -5.39 29.88
C LEU A 135 -2.13 -3.94 29.78
N ILE A 136 -3.39 -3.72 29.39
CA ILE A 136 -3.93 -2.39 29.08
C ILE A 136 -3.83 -1.40 30.26
N GLU A 137 -3.90 -1.89 31.50
CA GLU A 137 -3.79 -1.08 32.72
C GLU A 137 -2.40 -0.43 32.86
N GLU A 138 -1.34 -1.12 32.42
CA GLU A 138 0.03 -0.62 32.46
C GLU A 138 0.29 0.48 31.41
N TYR A 139 -0.46 0.43 30.30
CA TYR A 139 -0.24 1.30 29.14
C TYR A 139 -1.33 2.36 28.94
N GLY A 140 -2.28 2.52 29.87
CA GLY A 140 -3.44 3.41 29.74
C GLY A 140 -3.11 4.83 29.24
N PRO A 141 -2.19 5.57 29.88
CA PRO A 141 -1.81 6.92 29.43
C PRO A 141 -1.22 6.95 28.01
N MET A 142 -0.48 5.91 27.60
CA MET A 142 0.07 5.80 26.25
C MET A 142 -1.05 5.50 25.24
N LEU A 143 -1.93 4.54 25.55
CA LEU A 143 -3.08 4.20 24.71
C LEU A 143 -4.01 5.40 24.50
N ARG A 144 -4.20 6.25 25.51
CA ARG A 144 -4.93 7.52 25.37
C ARG A 144 -4.30 8.43 24.32
N LYS A 145 -2.97 8.66 24.39
CA LYS A 145 -2.26 9.48 23.41
C LYS A 145 -2.31 8.87 22.01
N ALA A 146 -2.19 7.55 21.90
CA ALA A 146 -2.34 6.86 20.62
C ALA A 146 -3.77 7.04 20.06
N HIS A 147 -4.79 6.97 20.92
CA HIS A 147 -6.18 7.20 20.52
C HIS A 147 -6.41 8.64 20.03
N GLU A 148 -5.88 9.64 20.74
CA GLU A 148 -5.91 11.05 20.34
C GLU A 148 -5.21 11.27 19.00
N TYR A 149 -4.02 10.67 18.82
CA TYR A 149 -3.28 10.74 17.56
C TYR A 149 -4.06 10.12 16.39
N MET A 150 -4.64 8.93 16.58
CA MET A 150 -5.44 8.28 15.52
C MET A 150 -6.70 9.09 15.18
N LYS A 151 -7.36 9.73 16.17
CA LYS A 151 -8.46 10.66 15.91
C LYS A 151 -8.02 11.87 15.10
N ALA A 152 -6.85 12.43 15.40
CA ALA A 152 -6.32 13.59 14.69
C ALA A 152 -5.81 13.25 13.28
N SER A 153 -5.47 11.98 13.04
CA SER A 153 -4.89 11.51 11.78
C SER A 153 -5.90 11.00 10.76
N GLN A 154 -7.17 10.88 11.12
CA GLN A 154 -8.21 10.53 10.14
C GLN A 154 -8.44 11.70 9.19
N VAL A 155 -8.52 11.40 7.89
CA VAL A 155 -8.85 12.37 6.86
C VAL A 155 -10.33 12.76 7.00
N LEU A 156 -10.61 14.05 7.12
CA LEU A 156 -11.96 14.56 7.43
C LEU A 156 -12.75 14.99 6.20
N GLU A 157 -12.08 15.18 5.07
CA GLU A 157 -12.65 15.73 3.84
C GLU A 157 -12.06 14.99 2.63
N ASP A 158 -12.83 14.91 1.55
CA ASP A 158 -12.32 14.46 0.25
C ASP A 158 -11.44 15.53 -0.38
N CYS A 159 -10.60 15.14 -1.33
CA CYS A 159 -9.87 16.14 -2.13
C CYS A 159 -10.86 17.09 -2.83
N PRO A 160 -10.53 18.39 -2.93
CA PRO A 160 -11.40 19.38 -3.54
C PRO A 160 -11.62 19.08 -5.04
N GLY A 161 -12.79 19.48 -5.55
CA GLY A 161 -13.12 19.37 -6.98
C GLY A 161 -13.66 18.00 -7.40
N ASP A 162 -13.58 17.70 -8.70
CA ASP A 162 -14.04 16.43 -9.27
C ASP A 162 -12.96 15.36 -9.13
N LEU A 163 -13.17 14.42 -8.20
CA LEU A 163 -12.24 13.32 -7.95
C LEU A 163 -11.95 12.48 -9.20
N ASN A 164 -12.92 12.30 -10.10
CA ASN A 164 -12.73 11.51 -11.32
C ASN A 164 -11.80 12.23 -12.30
N PHE A 165 -11.96 13.55 -12.43
CA PHE A 165 -11.10 14.37 -13.29
C PHE A 165 -9.64 14.34 -12.82
N TRP A 166 -9.44 14.37 -11.50
CA TRP A 166 -8.11 14.36 -10.90
C TRP A 166 -7.55 12.96 -10.60
N TYR A 167 -8.28 11.91 -10.95
CA TYR A 167 -7.93 10.52 -10.69
C TYR A 167 -7.67 10.22 -9.21
N ARG A 168 -8.45 10.82 -8.30
CA ARG A 168 -8.41 10.54 -6.86
C ARG A 168 -9.55 9.61 -6.47
N HIS A 169 -9.32 8.79 -5.44
CA HIS A 169 -10.36 8.03 -4.77
C HIS A 169 -10.94 8.82 -3.59
N ILE A 170 -12.11 8.44 -3.09
CA ILE A 170 -12.68 9.05 -1.88
C ILE A 170 -11.73 8.84 -0.69
N SER A 171 -11.54 9.88 0.12
CA SER A 171 -10.61 9.91 1.24
C SER A 171 -11.26 10.32 2.56
N LYS A 172 -12.46 10.90 2.56
CA LYS A 172 -13.16 11.25 3.79
C LYS A 172 -13.43 10.01 4.64
N GLY A 173 -12.88 10.01 5.86
CA GLY A 173 -12.93 8.89 6.80
C GLY A 173 -11.76 7.93 6.69
N ALA A 174 -10.89 8.07 5.68
CA ALA A 174 -9.72 7.25 5.50
C ALA A 174 -8.62 7.57 6.52
N TRP A 175 -7.65 6.67 6.59
CA TRP A 175 -6.45 6.82 7.36
C TRP A 175 -5.23 6.59 6.45
N PRO A 176 -4.28 7.54 6.39
CA PRO A 176 -3.08 7.43 5.55
C PRO A 176 -2.03 6.52 6.18
N PHE A 177 -0.97 6.16 5.46
CA PHE A 177 0.15 5.39 6.03
C PHE A 177 0.89 6.18 7.13
N SER A 178 1.07 7.48 6.87
CA SER A 178 1.91 8.38 7.65
C SER A 178 1.08 9.34 8.52
N THR A 179 0.72 10.51 7.99
CA THR A 179 0.13 11.63 8.74
C THR A 179 -1.10 12.18 8.04
N ALA A 180 -1.98 12.89 8.78
CA ALA A 180 -3.19 13.48 8.21
C ALA A 180 -2.91 14.41 7.01
N ASP A 181 -1.79 15.15 7.04
CA ASP A 181 -1.39 16.06 5.97
C ASP A 181 -1.00 15.33 4.67
N HIS A 182 -0.53 14.07 4.75
CA HIS A 182 -0.27 13.23 3.57
C HIS A 182 -1.56 12.94 2.80
N GLY A 183 -2.66 12.71 3.53
CA GLY A 183 -4.03 12.75 2.99
C GLY A 183 -4.40 11.67 1.97
N TRP A 184 -3.49 10.78 1.58
CA TRP A 184 -3.79 9.69 0.65
C TRP A 184 -4.55 8.56 1.36
N PRO A 185 -5.72 8.16 0.84
CA PRO A 185 -6.45 7.02 1.39
C PRO A 185 -5.71 5.72 1.05
N ILE A 186 -5.56 4.84 2.02
CA ILE A 186 -4.94 3.52 1.81
C ILE A 186 -5.83 2.48 2.49
N SER A 187 -6.14 1.40 1.76
CA SER A 187 -7.15 0.42 2.14
C SER A 187 -6.80 -0.29 3.47
N ASP A 188 -5.57 -0.78 3.61
CA ASP A 188 -5.10 -1.45 4.82
C ASP A 188 -4.85 -0.47 5.95
N CYS A 189 -4.25 0.70 5.72
CA CYS A 189 -4.10 1.72 6.76
C CYS A 189 -5.46 2.15 7.32
N THR A 190 -6.47 2.29 6.45
CA THR A 190 -7.86 2.58 6.86
C THR A 190 -8.46 1.43 7.66
N ALA A 191 -8.24 0.19 7.23
CA ALA A 191 -8.71 -0.99 7.95
C ALA A 191 -8.02 -1.15 9.31
N GLU A 192 -6.70 -1.00 9.41
CA GLU A 192 -5.92 -1.13 10.63
C GLU A 192 -6.20 0.03 11.60
N GLY A 193 -6.33 1.26 11.09
CA GLY A 193 -6.79 2.42 11.85
C GLY A 193 -8.18 2.18 12.44
N LEU A 194 -9.13 1.72 11.62
CA LEU A 194 -10.48 1.36 12.06
C LEU A 194 -10.46 0.25 13.14
N LYS A 195 -9.68 -0.81 12.95
CA LYS A 195 -9.53 -1.90 13.94
C LYS A 195 -8.99 -1.39 15.27
N ALA A 196 -7.97 -0.52 15.24
CA ALA A 196 -7.36 0.03 16.43
C ALA A 196 -8.35 0.89 17.22
N VAL A 197 -9.06 1.81 16.56
CA VAL A 197 -10.04 2.68 17.26
C VAL A 197 -11.25 1.90 17.78
N LEU A 198 -11.73 0.87 17.06
CA LEU A 198 -12.80 -0.02 17.54
C LEU A 198 -12.36 -0.90 18.72
N SER A 199 -11.07 -1.21 18.82
CA SER A 199 -10.52 -1.97 19.95
C SER A 199 -10.39 -1.07 21.18
N LEU A 200 -9.92 0.17 20.99
CA LEU A 200 -9.84 1.19 22.03
C LEU A 200 -11.22 1.58 22.55
N SER A 201 -12.25 1.64 21.70
CA SER A 201 -13.61 1.99 22.12
C SER A 201 -14.26 0.97 23.07
N ARG A 202 -13.65 -0.22 23.25
CA ARG A 202 -14.09 -1.24 24.21
C ARG A 202 -13.43 -1.09 25.58
N ILE A 203 -12.42 -0.23 25.69
CA ILE A 203 -11.72 0.07 26.94
C ILE A 203 -12.44 1.25 27.61
N PRO A 204 -12.54 1.31 28.97
CA PRO A 204 -13.16 2.43 29.66
C PRO A 204 -12.59 3.79 29.22
N SER A 205 -13.46 4.77 28.97
CA SER A 205 -13.04 6.07 28.45
C SER A 205 -12.23 6.87 29.48
N GLU A 206 -12.36 6.56 30.76
CA GLU A 206 -11.50 7.08 31.84
C GLU A 206 -10.04 6.66 31.69
N MET A 207 -9.75 5.60 30.91
CA MET A 207 -8.40 5.16 30.61
C MET A 207 -7.90 5.76 29.29
N VAL A 208 -8.66 5.55 28.20
CA VAL A 208 -8.19 5.83 26.82
C VAL A 208 -8.87 7.02 26.14
N GLY A 209 -9.70 7.77 26.85
CA GLY A 209 -10.51 8.86 26.33
C GLY A 209 -11.75 8.39 25.57
N GLU A 210 -12.61 9.35 25.21
CA GLU A 210 -13.90 9.08 24.56
C GLU A 210 -13.75 8.36 23.21
N PRO A 211 -14.70 7.51 22.79
CA PRO A 211 -14.69 6.91 21.46
C PRO A 211 -14.74 7.95 20.34
N LEU A 212 -14.33 7.52 19.15
CA LEU A 212 -14.52 8.28 17.92
C LEU A 212 -16.02 8.31 17.56
N ASP A 213 -16.52 9.44 17.04
CA ASP A 213 -17.94 9.56 16.67
C ASP A 213 -18.35 8.51 15.65
N ALA A 214 -19.57 7.97 15.77
CA ALA A 214 -20.04 6.89 14.94
C ALA A 214 -20.08 7.26 13.45
N MET A 215 -20.40 8.51 13.09
CA MET A 215 -20.42 8.94 11.69
C MET A 215 -19.03 8.88 11.06
N ARG A 216 -18.00 9.24 11.82
CA ARG A 216 -16.62 9.14 11.34
C ARG A 216 -16.15 7.68 11.17
N LEU A 217 -16.70 6.74 11.95
CA LEU A 217 -16.50 5.30 11.72
C LEU A 217 -17.24 4.83 10.46
N TYR A 218 -18.43 5.36 10.19
CA TYR A 218 -19.21 5.05 8.99
C TYR A 218 -18.52 5.57 7.72
N ASP A 219 -17.92 6.75 7.79
CA ASP A 219 -17.10 7.30 6.70
C ASP A 219 -15.91 6.37 6.38
N ALA A 220 -15.22 5.85 7.40
CA ALA A 220 -14.13 4.89 7.21
C ALA A 220 -14.61 3.58 6.56
N VAL A 221 -15.76 3.05 7.02
CA VAL A 221 -16.38 1.86 6.40
C VAL A 221 -16.78 2.14 4.96
N ASN A 222 -17.26 3.33 4.65
CA ASN A 222 -17.58 3.72 3.28
C ASN A 222 -16.35 3.72 2.37
N VAL A 223 -15.21 4.28 2.83
CA VAL A 223 -13.94 4.22 2.11
C VAL A 223 -13.53 2.77 1.86
N ILE A 224 -13.51 1.93 2.89
CA ILE A 224 -13.15 0.51 2.74
C ILE A 224 -14.07 -0.15 1.70
N LEU A 225 -15.39 -0.09 1.85
CA LEU A 225 -16.33 -0.72 0.91
C LEU A 225 -16.13 -0.24 -0.54
N SER A 226 -15.81 1.04 -0.75
CA SER A 226 -15.59 1.62 -2.07
C SER A 226 -14.31 1.14 -2.77
N LEU A 227 -13.36 0.57 -2.03
CA LEU A 227 -12.07 0.08 -2.54
C LEU A 227 -12.10 -1.43 -2.90
N GLN A 228 -13.26 -2.09 -2.82
CA GLN A 228 -13.39 -3.49 -3.25
C GLN A 228 -13.43 -3.58 -4.78
N ASN A 229 -12.50 -4.35 -5.35
CA ASN A 229 -12.47 -4.65 -6.78
C ASN A 229 -13.51 -5.71 -7.17
N GLU A 230 -13.77 -5.83 -8.47
CA GLU A 230 -14.74 -6.80 -9.02
C GLU A 230 -14.39 -8.26 -8.67
N ASP A 231 -13.10 -8.58 -8.53
CA ASP A 231 -12.61 -9.91 -8.15
C ASP A 231 -12.75 -10.19 -6.64
N GLY A 232 -13.20 -9.21 -5.86
CA GLY A 232 -13.40 -9.26 -4.42
C GLY A 232 -12.20 -8.80 -3.58
N GLY A 233 -11.04 -8.60 -4.22
CA GLY A 233 -9.81 -8.16 -3.55
C GLY A 233 -9.73 -6.65 -3.37
N PHE A 234 -8.78 -6.22 -2.54
CA PHE A 234 -8.50 -4.82 -2.26
C PHE A 234 -7.07 -4.51 -2.69
N ALA A 235 -6.92 -3.42 -3.46
CA ALA A 235 -5.61 -2.88 -3.80
C ALA A 235 -5.17 -1.89 -2.70
N THR A 236 -4.14 -1.08 -2.94
CA THR A 236 -3.58 -0.18 -1.93
C THR A 236 -4.31 1.14 -1.80
N TYR A 237 -4.09 2.05 -2.74
CA TYR A 237 -4.60 3.42 -2.70
C TYR A 237 -5.96 3.54 -3.39
N GLU A 238 -6.17 2.76 -4.46
CA GLU A 238 -7.32 2.93 -5.35
C GLU A 238 -7.88 1.58 -5.81
N LEU A 239 -8.81 1.61 -6.77
CA LEU A 239 -9.23 0.41 -7.50
C LEU A 239 -8.22 0.04 -8.58
N THR A 240 -8.23 -1.22 -9.00
CA THR A 240 -7.53 -1.67 -10.20
C THR A 240 -8.22 -1.09 -11.44
N ARG A 241 -7.74 0.07 -11.89
CA ARG A 241 -8.36 0.86 -12.98
C ARG A 241 -7.95 0.43 -14.38
N SER A 242 -7.12 -0.59 -14.52
CA SER A 242 -6.63 -1.04 -15.82
C SER A 242 -6.20 -2.50 -15.80
N TYR A 243 -5.86 -2.99 -16.99
CA TYR A 243 -5.57 -4.40 -17.22
C TYR A 243 -4.11 -4.75 -16.93
N GLN A 244 -3.90 -5.98 -16.44
CA GLN A 244 -2.59 -6.52 -16.07
C GLN A 244 -1.59 -6.56 -17.24
N TRP A 245 -2.05 -6.62 -18.48
CA TRP A 245 -1.16 -6.61 -19.64
C TRP A 245 -0.37 -5.30 -19.79
N LEU A 246 -0.79 -4.20 -19.15
CA LEU A 246 -0.02 -2.96 -19.12
C LEU A 246 1.35 -3.12 -18.44
N GLU A 247 1.51 -4.13 -17.58
CA GLU A 247 2.82 -4.44 -17.00
C GLU A 247 3.86 -4.82 -18.07
N LEU A 248 3.42 -5.30 -19.25
CA LEU A 248 4.32 -5.59 -20.38
C LEU A 248 5.04 -4.36 -20.94
N ILE A 249 4.59 -3.16 -20.59
CA ILE A 249 5.21 -1.89 -20.98
C ILE A 249 5.72 -1.10 -19.77
N ASN A 250 5.95 -1.79 -18.65
CA ASN A 250 6.51 -1.19 -17.43
C ASN A 250 7.85 -0.50 -17.74
N PRO A 251 7.95 0.83 -17.59
CA PRO A 251 9.16 1.57 -17.91
C PRO A 251 10.23 1.53 -16.83
N ALA A 252 9.92 0.99 -15.65
CA ALA A 252 10.91 0.79 -14.61
C ALA A 252 11.66 -0.53 -14.83
N GLU A 253 12.97 -0.41 -15.00
CA GLU A 253 13.87 -1.54 -15.20
C GLU A 253 14.22 -2.26 -13.87
N THR A 254 14.13 -1.54 -12.74
CA THR A 254 14.50 -2.01 -11.39
C THR A 254 13.30 -2.45 -10.55
N PHE A 255 12.07 -2.17 -11.00
CA PHE A 255 10.85 -2.46 -10.25
C PHE A 255 9.87 -3.25 -11.12
N GLY A 256 9.10 -4.14 -10.51
CA GLY A 256 8.06 -4.91 -11.18
C GLY A 256 6.75 -4.79 -10.43
N ASP A 257 5.65 -5.01 -11.14
CA ASP A 257 4.29 -4.96 -10.61
C ASP A 257 3.90 -3.54 -10.14
N ILE A 258 4.26 -2.50 -10.93
CA ILE A 258 4.06 -1.09 -10.57
C ILE A 258 3.06 -0.32 -11.45
N VAL A 259 2.61 -0.90 -12.56
CA VAL A 259 1.88 -0.13 -13.58
C VAL A 259 0.41 0.09 -13.22
N ILE A 260 -0.17 -0.82 -12.42
CA ILE A 260 -1.54 -0.73 -11.91
C ILE A 260 -1.56 -1.05 -10.42
N ASP A 261 -2.59 -0.59 -9.70
CA ASP A 261 -2.80 -0.97 -8.30
C ASP A 261 -3.45 -2.36 -8.24
N TYR A 262 -2.66 -3.38 -7.87
CA TYR A 262 -3.10 -4.77 -7.85
C TYR A 262 -3.82 -5.12 -6.54
N PRO A 263 -4.81 -6.03 -6.55
CA PRO A 263 -5.39 -6.52 -5.32
C PRO A 263 -4.43 -7.44 -4.55
N TYR A 264 -4.25 -7.18 -3.26
CA TYR A 264 -3.31 -7.89 -2.39
C TYR A 264 -4.02 -8.63 -1.25
N VAL A 265 -3.41 -9.72 -0.75
CA VAL A 265 -3.99 -10.50 0.36
C VAL A 265 -3.95 -9.72 1.67
N GLU A 266 -2.92 -8.92 1.85
CA GLU A 266 -2.68 -8.12 3.04
C GLU A 266 -3.79 -7.08 3.19
N CYS A 267 -4.00 -6.29 2.14
CA CYS A 267 -5.08 -5.31 2.03
C CYS A 267 -6.46 -5.96 2.18
N THR A 268 -6.69 -7.07 1.47
CA THR A 268 -7.97 -7.79 1.53
C THR A 268 -8.26 -8.37 2.93
N SER A 269 -7.24 -8.92 3.58
CA SER A 269 -7.34 -9.47 4.92
C SER A 269 -7.59 -8.39 5.97
N ALA A 270 -6.87 -7.27 5.89
CA ALA A 270 -7.08 -6.12 6.77
C ALA A 270 -8.52 -5.62 6.67
N ALA A 271 -9.03 -5.44 5.43
CA ALA A 271 -10.41 -5.04 5.18
C ALA A 271 -11.44 -6.01 5.80
N ILE A 272 -11.27 -7.33 5.60
CA ILE A 272 -12.15 -8.34 6.23
C ILE A 272 -12.15 -8.18 7.76
N GLN A 273 -10.97 -8.11 8.37
CA GLN A 273 -10.83 -8.02 9.82
C GLN A 273 -11.52 -6.76 10.38
N ALA A 274 -11.33 -5.62 9.72
CA ALA A 274 -11.92 -4.34 10.11
C ALA A 274 -13.45 -4.36 9.99
N LEU A 275 -13.96 -4.76 8.83
CA LEU A 275 -15.41 -4.81 8.57
C LEU A 275 -16.14 -5.80 9.49
N VAL A 276 -15.54 -6.97 9.76
CA VAL A 276 -16.11 -7.92 10.72
C VAL A 276 -16.10 -7.36 12.14
N SER A 277 -15.02 -6.70 12.56
CA SER A 277 -14.94 -6.07 13.89
C SER A 277 -15.97 -4.95 14.04
N PHE A 278 -16.13 -4.12 13.01
CA PHE A 278 -17.13 -3.06 12.93
C PHE A 278 -18.55 -3.62 13.02
N LYS A 279 -18.91 -4.61 12.20
CA LYS A 279 -20.24 -5.24 12.19
C LYS A 279 -20.66 -5.80 13.56
N LYS A 280 -19.70 -6.29 14.37
CA LYS A 280 -19.97 -6.77 15.74
C LYS A 280 -20.43 -5.65 16.69
N LEU A 281 -19.92 -4.43 16.51
CA LEU A 281 -20.26 -3.27 17.35
C LEU A 281 -21.42 -2.45 16.78
N TYR A 282 -21.55 -2.39 15.44
CA TYR A 282 -22.51 -1.57 14.71
C TYR A 282 -23.34 -2.40 13.74
N SER A 283 -24.05 -3.41 14.27
CA SER A 283 -24.81 -4.40 13.48
C SER A 283 -25.99 -3.82 12.68
N GLY A 284 -26.36 -2.55 12.89
CA GLY A 284 -27.40 -1.86 12.12
C GLY A 284 -26.91 -1.13 10.87
N HIS A 285 -25.60 -0.93 10.68
CA HIS A 285 -25.07 -0.09 9.60
C HIS A 285 -24.53 -0.95 8.43
N ARG A 286 -25.22 -0.92 7.28
CA ARG A 286 -24.80 -1.58 6.01
C ARG A 286 -24.42 -3.06 6.16
N SER A 287 -25.04 -3.79 7.09
CA SER A 287 -24.66 -5.14 7.47
C SER A 287 -24.70 -6.18 6.34
N GLU A 288 -25.69 -6.09 5.45
CA GLU A 288 -25.81 -6.98 4.29
C GLU A 288 -24.69 -6.73 3.27
N GLU A 289 -24.41 -5.46 2.99
CA GLU A 289 -23.34 -5.07 2.07
C GLU A 289 -21.97 -5.49 2.61
N ILE A 290 -21.73 -5.28 3.91
CA ILE A 290 -20.52 -5.75 4.60
C ILE A 290 -20.38 -7.27 4.47
N GLU A 291 -21.46 -8.02 4.64
CA GLU A 291 -21.43 -9.49 4.54
C GLU A 291 -21.13 -9.98 3.12
N ASN A 292 -21.73 -9.34 2.13
CA ASN A 292 -21.45 -9.60 0.72
C ASN A 292 -19.98 -9.26 0.37
N CYS A 293 -19.49 -8.12 0.86
CA CYS A 293 -18.11 -7.69 0.70
C CYS A 293 -17.13 -8.70 1.30
N VAL A 294 -17.32 -9.09 2.56
CA VAL A 294 -16.50 -10.09 3.26
C VAL A 294 -16.54 -11.44 2.53
N THR A 295 -17.71 -11.87 2.04
CA THR A 295 -17.85 -13.14 1.30
C THR A 295 -17.03 -13.14 0.01
N LYS A 296 -17.06 -12.04 -0.76
CA LYS A 296 -16.24 -11.89 -1.97
C LYS A 296 -14.75 -11.86 -1.64
N ALA A 297 -14.37 -11.11 -0.62
CA ALA A 297 -12.99 -11.00 -0.16
C ALA A 297 -12.40 -12.34 0.31
N VAL A 298 -13.19 -13.16 1.01
CA VAL A 298 -12.80 -14.53 1.39
C VAL A 298 -12.59 -15.40 0.16
N LYS A 299 -13.49 -15.34 -0.83
CA LYS A 299 -13.33 -16.07 -2.09
C LYS A 299 -12.09 -15.65 -2.85
N PHE A 300 -11.77 -14.34 -2.85
CA PHE A 300 -10.50 -13.84 -3.38
C PHE A 300 -9.34 -14.51 -2.67
N ILE A 301 -9.24 -14.40 -1.34
CA ILE A 301 -8.15 -15.02 -0.56
C ILE A 301 -8.03 -16.54 -0.84
N GLU A 302 -9.12 -17.29 -0.88
CA GLU A 302 -9.09 -18.73 -1.18
C GLU A 302 -8.67 -19.04 -2.63
N LYS A 303 -9.11 -18.24 -3.62
CA LYS A 303 -8.79 -18.42 -5.04
C LYS A 303 -7.32 -18.22 -5.33
N ILE A 304 -6.70 -17.28 -4.63
CA ILE A 304 -5.31 -16.87 -4.87
C ILE A 304 -4.32 -17.76 -4.09
N GLN A 305 -4.81 -18.80 -3.41
CA GLN A 305 -3.95 -19.75 -2.72
C GLN A 305 -3.13 -20.63 -3.67
N ALA A 306 -1.85 -20.78 -3.39
CA ALA A 306 -0.97 -21.74 -4.01
C ALA A 306 -1.42 -23.20 -3.71
N PRO A 307 -1.27 -24.14 -4.64
CA PRO A 307 -1.69 -25.54 -4.45
C PRO A 307 -1.06 -26.25 -3.24
N ASP A 308 0.20 -25.91 -2.95
CA ASP A 308 1.03 -26.44 -1.85
C ASP A 308 0.75 -25.76 -0.49
N GLY A 309 -0.19 -24.82 -0.44
CA GLY A 309 -0.53 -24.08 0.77
C GLY A 309 0.41 -22.92 1.10
N SER A 310 1.49 -22.75 0.33
CA SER A 310 2.58 -21.85 0.66
C SER A 310 2.19 -20.38 0.73
N CYS A 311 1.15 -19.96 0.01
CA CYS A 311 0.67 -18.58 0.07
C CYS A 311 -0.76 -18.43 -0.42
N LEU A 312 -1.42 -17.36 0.04
CA LEU A 312 -2.70 -16.80 -0.39
C LEU A 312 -2.39 -15.45 -1.07
N ALA A 313 -1.94 -15.34 -2.32
CA ALA A 313 -1.70 -14.03 -2.99
C ALA A 313 -1.82 -14.17 -4.53
N SER A 314 -2.19 -13.13 -5.30
CA SER A 314 -2.57 -13.25 -6.73
C SER A 314 -1.98 -12.19 -7.65
N SER A 315 -1.67 -12.61 -8.90
CA SER A 315 -1.99 -11.94 -10.18
C SER A 315 -1.36 -12.74 -11.33
N ILE A 316 -2.05 -12.90 -12.47
CA ILE A 316 -1.75 -13.87 -13.54
C ILE A 316 -1.37 -13.12 -14.82
N PHE A 317 -0.10 -13.17 -15.27
CA PHE A 317 0.26 -13.38 -16.70
C PHE A 317 1.78 -13.52 -16.95
N ARG A 318 2.44 -14.52 -16.36
CA ARG A 318 3.56 -15.31 -16.94
C ARG A 318 4.04 -16.27 -15.84
N LYS A 319 4.67 -17.39 -16.22
CA LYS A 319 5.25 -18.39 -15.30
C LYS A 319 5.97 -17.75 -14.10
N SER A 320 5.56 -18.11 -12.88
CA SER A 320 5.97 -17.54 -11.57
C SER A 320 5.24 -16.23 -11.25
N LEU A 321 5.29 -15.78 -10.00
CA LEU A 321 4.81 -14.47 -9.53
C LEU A 321 3.41 -14.40 -8.89
N ASN A 322 3.37 -13.64 -7.80
CA ASN A 322 2.33 -13.44 -6.78
C ASN A 322 1.91 -14.67 -6.01
N ARG A 323 2.85 -15.24 -5.25
CA ARG A 323 2.57 -16.21 -4.17
C ARG A 323 3.41 -15.83 -2.94
N TYR A 324 3.47 -14.55 -2.61
CA TYR A 324 4.34 -14.00 -1.57
C TYR A 324 3.76 -12.69 -1.03
N GLY A 325 4.25 -12.23 0.13
CA GLY A 325 3.95 -10.91 0.68
C GLY A 325 4.57 -9.82 -0.18
N SER A 326 3.73 -8.89 -0.62
CA SER A 326 4.14 -7.77 -1.48
C SER A 326 4.68 -6.60 -0.66
N TRP A 327 4.17 -6.44 0.57
CA TRP A 327 4.50 -5.33 1.46
C TRP A 327 5.37 -5.75 2.66
N GLY A 328 5.71 -7.05 2.76
CA GLY A 328 6.56 -7.61 3.80
C GLY A 328 7.27 -8.89 3.33
N VAL A 329 8.32 -9.30 4.04
CA VAL A 329 9.23 -10.38 3.59
C VAL A 329 8.84 -11.71 4.26
N CYS A 330 8.30 -12.72 3.59
CA CYS A 330 7.76 -12.74 2.23
C CYS A 330 6.56 -13.69 2.29
N PHE A 331 6.81 -15.00 2.37
CA PHE A 331 5.76 -16.01 2.45
C PHE A 331 5.09 -16.05 3.82
N THR A 332 5.85 -15.89 4.92
CA THR A 332 5.26 -15.89 6.27
C THR A 332 4.40 -14.66 6.53
N TYR A 333 4.75 -13.51 5.94
CA TYR A 333 3.94 -12.29 6.01
C TYR A 333 2.59 -12.49 5.31
N ALA A 334 2.58 -12.97 4.06
CA ALA A 334 1.35 -13.28 3.34
C ALA A 334 0.51 -14.37 4.04
N ALA A 335 1.15 -15.43 4.55
CA ALA A 335 0.46 -16.48 5.29
C ALA A 335 -0.21 -15.95 6.57
N TRP A 336 0.47 -15.06 7.30
CA TRP A 336 -0.10 -14.40 8.48
C TRP A 336 -1.38 -13.62 8.14
N PHE A 337 -1.33 -12.72 7.15
CA PHE A 337 -2.51 -11.97 6.73
C PHE A 337 -3.60 -12.88 6.21
N GLY A 338 -3.29 -13.79 5.29
CA GLY A 338 -4.29 -14.68 4.72
C GLY A 338 -5.01 -15.54 5.76
N ILE A 339 -4.28 -16.11 6.73
CA ILE A 339 -4.89 -16.86 7.84
C ILE A 339 -5.76 -15.93 8.71
N LYS A 340 -5.26 -14.74 9.09
CA LYS A 340 -6.02 -13.80 9.94
C LYS A 340 -7.33 -13.35 9.29
N GLY A 341 -7.32 -13.08 7.99
CA GLY A 341 -8.51 -12.69 7.22
C GLY A 341 -9.54 -13.81 7.19
N LEU A 342 -9.12 -15.04 6.87
CA LEU A 342 -10.00 -16.21 6.87
C LEU A 342 -10.57 -16.49 8.27
N VAL A 343 -9.74 -16.41 9.32
CA VAL A 343 -10.19 -16.62 10.70
C VAL A 343 -11.20 -15.55 11.13
N ALA A 344 -10.98 -14.29 10.77
CA ALA A 344 -11.94 -13.22 11.05
C ALA A 344 -13.30 -13.47 10.38
N ALA A 345 -13.31 -14.06 9.18
CA ALA A 345 -14.54 -14.47 8.50
C ALA A 345 -15.16 -15.79 9.01
N GLY A 346 -14.66 -16.35 10.13
CA GLY A 346 -15.21 -17.57 10.75
C GLY A 346 -14.68 -18.89 10.16
N LYS A 347 -13.65 -18.84 9.33
CA LYS A 347 -12.95 -20.05 8.87
C LYS A 347 -12.06 -20.57 10.02
N THR A 348 -11.99 -21.90 10.13
CA THR A 348 -11.25 -22.61 11.16
C THR A 348 -10.45 -23.75 10.53
N PHE A 349 -9.53 -24.32 11.28
CA PHE A 349 -8.79 -25.52 10.87
C PHE A 349 -9.73 -26.68 10.49
N LYS A 350 -10.93 -26.77 11.08
CA LYS A 350 -11.90 -27.84 10.79
C LYS A 350 -12.65 -27.61 9.47
N ASN A 351 -13.10 -26.39 9.20
CA ASN A 351 -13.98 -26.09 8.07
C ASN A 351 -13.27 -25.55 6.81
N SER A 352 -11.98 -25.22 6.89
CA SER A 352 -11.24 -24.62 5.77
C SER A 352 -10.01 -25.46 5.39
N SER A 353 -9.99 -25.96 4.16
CA SER A 353 -8.81 -26.61 3.60
C SER A 353 -7.66 -25.63 3.40
N SER A 354 -7.97 -24.37 3.08
CA SER A 354 -6.99 -23.30 2.91
C SER A 354 -6.19 -23.02 4.18
N ILE A 355 -6.87 -22.95 5.34
CA ILE A 355 -6.19 -22.79 6.63
C ILE A 355 -5.27 -23.97 6.92
N ARG A 356 -5.74 -25.21 6.71
CA ARG A 356 -4.92 -26.41 6.96
C ARG A 356 -3.63 -26.40 6.13
N LYS A 357 -3.76 -26.16 4.83
CA LYS A 357 -2.61 -26.07 3.93
C LYS A 357 -1.62 -24.97 4.32
N ALA A 358 -2.13 -23.80 4.74
CA ALA A 358 -1.28 -22.70 5.19
C ALA A 358 -0.54 -23.05 6.50
N CYS A 359 -1.22 -23.72 7.45
CA CYS A 359 -0.58 -24.22 8.67
C CYS A 359 0.49 -25.28 8.37
N ASP A 360 0.19 -26.25 7.50
CA ASP A 360 1.13 -27.30 7.09
C ASP A 360 2.39 -26.69 6.45
N PHE A 361 2.20 -25.68 5.60
CA PHE A 361 3.32 -24.93 5.02
C PHE A 361 4.18 -24.27 6.10
N LEU A 362 3.58 -23.50 7.01
CA LEU A 362 4.33 -22.84 8.07
C LEU A 362 5.10 -23.85 8.94
N LEU A 363 4.44 -24.93 9.38
CA LEU A 363 5.08 -25.97 10.20
C LEU A 363 6.24 -26.66 9.46
N SER A 364 6.11 -26.89 8.15
CA SER A 364 7.18 -27.48 7.34
C SER A 364 8.43 -26.60 7.22
N ARG A 365 8.33 -25.30 7.56
CA ARG A 365 9.41 -24.31 7.45
C ARG A 365 9.90 -23.79 8.80
N GLN A 366 9.48 -24.41 9.90
CA GLN A 366 9.96 -24.06 11.23
C GLN A 366 11.44 -24.43 11.38
N LEU A 367 12.24 -23.52 11.92
CA LEU A 367 13.65 -23.74 12.22
C LEU A 367 13.80 -24.58 13.50
N SER A 368 14.95 -25.22 13.69
CA SER A 368 15.25 -25.98 14.91
C SER A 368 15.22 -25.14 16.19
N SER A 369 15.39 -23.81 16.09
CA SER A 369 15.22 -22.86 17.18
C SER A 369 13.76 -22.60 17.58
N GLY A 370 12.80 -23.17 16.83
CA GLY A 370 11.36 -22.95 17.00
C GLY A 370 10.81 -21.73 16.27
N GLY A 371 11.67 -20.86 15.71
CA GLY A 371 11.26 -19.68 14.95
C GLY A 371 11.17 -19.91 13.44
N TRP A 372 10.97 -18.81 12.70
CA TRP A 372 11.02 -18.78 11.24
C TRP A 372 11.92 -17.62 10.76
N GLY A 373 12.53 -17.75 9.59
CA GLY A 373 13.37 -16.69 8.99
C GLY A 373 13.37 -16.75 7.47
N GLU A 374 13.26 -15.60 6.81
CA GLU A 374 13.24 -15.48 5.35
C GLU A 374 14.27 -14.45 4.90
N SER A 375 15.01 -14.76 3.84
CA SER A 375 15.85 -13.77 3.17
C SER A 375 15.01 -12.83 2.31
N TYR A 376 15.46 -11.58 2.16
CA TYR A 376 14.92 -10.60 1.22
C TYR A 376 14.89 -11.13 -0.23
N LEU A 377 15.82 -12.03 -0.57
CA LEU A 377 15.87 -12.73 -1.86
C LEU A 377 14.62 -13.58 -2.15
N SER A 378 13.82 -13.89 -1.12
CA SER A 378 12.51 -14.54 -1.28
C SER A 378 11.56 -13.66 -2.10
N CYS A 379 11.60 -12.33 -1.92
CA CYS A 379 10.80 -11.38 -2.68
C CYS A 379 11.28 -11.25 -4.13
N GLN A 380 12.61 -11.25 -4.36
CA GLN A 380 13.19 -11.16 -5.71
C GLN A 380 12.93 -12.43 -6.53
N ASN A 381 13.17 -13.60 -5.94
CA ASN A 381 13.12 -14.87 -6.65
C ASN A 381 11.73 -15.47 -6.76
N LYS A 382 10.78 -15.10 -5.90
CA LYS A 382 9.33 -15.40 -5.99
C LYS A 382 8.94 -16.89 -6.04
N VAL A 383 9.90 -17.82 -5.98
CA VAL A 383 9.68 -19.26 -6.26
C VAL A 383 10.00 -20.14 -5.04
N LYS A 384 10.85 -19.69 -4.11
CA LYS A 384 11.30 -20.51 -2.98
C LYS A 384 11.39 -19.69 -1.70
N PHE A 385 10.96 -20.31 -0.60
CA PHE A 385 11.37 -19.92 0.74
C PHE A 385 12.88 -20.12 0.83
N PHE A 386 13.64 -19.03 0.93
CA PHE A 386 15.06 -19.10 1.19
C PHE A 386 15.29 -18.97 2.69
N PRO A 387 15.53 -20.09 3.40
CA PRO A 387 15.97 -20.00 4.78
C PRO A 387 17.28 -19.22 4.79
N LEU A 388 17.47 -18.39 5.79
CA LEU A 388 18.76 -17.74 5.99
C LEU A 388 19.83 -18.81 6.21
N ASN A 389 21.03 -18.57 5.65
CA ASN A 389 22.19 -19.47 5.83
C ASN A 389 22.71 -19.51 7.28
N PHE A 390 22.07 -18.78 8.20
CA PHE A 390 22.42 -18.72 9.61
C PHE A 390 21.27 -19.21 10.47
N SER A 391 21.59 -19.87 11.58
CA SER A 391 20.65 -20.43 12.57
C SER A 391 19.91 -19.36 13.41
N PHE A 392 19.59 -18.20 12.84
CA PHE A 392 18.90 -17.11 13.54
C PHE A 392 17.43 -17.01 13.12
N SER A 393 16.55 -16.92 14.12
CA SER A 393 15.13 -16.57 13.94
C SER A 393 14.95 -15.06 14.02
N PHE A 394 14.11 -14.48 13.16
CA PHE A 394 13.75 -13.06 13.23
C PHE A 394 12.43 -12.86 13.99
N LEU A 395 12.39 -11.80 14.82
CA LEU A 395 11.24 -11.40 15.64
C LEU A 395 10.18 -10.61 14.84
N VAL A 396 10.60 -9.87 13.80
CA VAL A 396 9.74 -9.14 12.86
C VAL A 396 10.27 -9.40 11.44
N LYS A 397 9.36 -9.62 10.48
CA LYS A 397 9.67 -10.02 9.10
C LYS A 397 9.03 -9.07 8.07
N SER A 398 9.19 -7.80 8.35
CA SER A 398 8.66 -6.65 7.59
C SER A 398 9.77 -5.61 7.74
N TRP A 399 10.41 -5.04 6.72
CA TRP A 399 9.92 -4.34 5.53
C TRP A 399 11.06 -4.34 4.49
N MET A 400 10.72 -4.20 3.21
CA MET A 400 11.63 -3.63 2.21
C MET A 400 10.90 -2.44 1.61
N ILE A 401 11.48 -1.25 1.76
CA ILE A 401 11.22 -0.13 0.85
C ILE A 401 12.38 -0.12 -0.14
#